data_AF-A0A4R1N613-F1
#
_entry.id   AF-A0A4R1N613-F1
#
_cell.length_a   1.000
_cell.length_b   1.000
_cell.length_c   1.000
_cell.angle_alpha   90.00
_cell.angle_beta   90.00
_cell.angle_gamma   90.00
#
_symmetry.space_group_name_H-M   'P 1'
#
loop_
_entity.id
_entity.type
_entity.pdbx_description
1 polymer ?
#
loop_
_entity_poly.entity_id
_entity_poly.type
_entity_poly.pdbx_seq_one_letter_code
_entity_poly.pdbx_strand_id
1 'polypeptide(L)'
;MINHLSCPNCHHSNLIAKHEATYVYSYTLDKDNINDNEFIPFLFDTRDHIVSKEYLECSHCSSKFYCDFNTFDKGVNMTILQKAIRGDKTESPEFLG
;
A
#
# COMPACT_ATOMS: atom_id res chain seq x y z
N MET A 1 -16.07 11.80 19.08
CA MET A 1 -16.67 10.58 18.49
C MET A 1 -15.56 9.79 17.80
N ILE A 2 -15.34 8.54 18.19
CA ILE A 2 -14.37 7.67 17.52
C ILE A 2 -15.08 7.09 16.29
N ASN A 3 -14.67 7.53 15.10
CA ASN A 3 -15.19 6.99 13.84
C ASN A 3 -14.68 5.57 13.67
N HIS A 4 -15.52 4.57 13.95
CA HIS A 4 -15.20 3.17 13.65
C HIS A 4 -15.33 2.91 12.16
N LEU A 5 -14.25 2.42 11.56
CA LEU A 5 -14.23 1.97 10.17
C LEU A 5 -14.80 0.55 10.12
N SER A 6 -15.80 0.31 9.27
CA SER A 6 -16.42 -1.02 9.10
C SER A 6 -16.36 -1.46 7.64
N CYS A 7 -16.16 -2.76 7.45
CA CYS A 7 -16.17 -3.36 6.13
C CYS A 7 -17.59 -3.25 5.53
N PRO A 8 -17.75 -2.69 4.33
CA PRO A 8 -19.05 -2.50 3.70
C PRO A 8 -19.66 -3.80 3.15
N ASN A 9 -18.88 -4.89 3.11
CA ASN A 9 -19.29 -6.19 2.57
C ASN A 9 -19.74 -7.17 3.66
N CYS A 10 -19.10 -7.18 4.83
CA CYS A 10 -19.44 -8.08 5.93
C CYS A 10 -19.71 -7.39 7.27
N HIS A 11 -19.72 -6.06 7.29
CA HIS A 11 -19.98 -5.20 8.46
C HIS A 11 -19.03 -5.37 9.66
N HIS A 12 -17.98 -6.17 9.53
CA HIS A 12 -16.96 -6.31 10.55
C HIS A 12 -16.07 -5.06 10.62
N SER A 13 -15.65 -4.69 11.83
CA SER A 13 -14.80 -3.52 12.09
C SER A 13 -13.30 -3.77 11.88
N ASN A 14 -12.90 -5.00 11.58
CA ASN A 14 -11.48 -5.37 11.47
C ASN A 14 -11.00 -5.20 10.02
N LEU A 15 -10.37 -4.05 9.78
CA LEU A 15 -9.73 -3.68 8.53
C LEU A 15 -8.22 -3.49 8.78
N ILE A 16 -7.40 -4.05 7.91
CA ILE A 16 -5.94 -3.98 7.97
C ILE A 16 -5.45 -3.11 6.82
N ALA A 17 -4.71 -2.05 7.13
CA ALA A 17 -4.01 -1.27 6.12
C ALA A 17 -2.76 -2.03 5.63
N LYS A 18 -2.62 -2.18 4.31
CA LYS A 18 -1.50 -2.88 3.66
C LYS A 18 -0.86 -2.00 2.61
N HIS A 19 0.47 -1.95 2.64
CA HIS A 19 1.31 -1.36 1.61
C HIS A 19 2.15 -2.47 0.99
N GLU A 20 1.89 -2.77 -0.27
CA GLU A 20 2.58 -3.79 -1.06
C GLU A 20 3.46 -3.08 -2.09
N ALA A 21 4.77 -3.31 -2.03
CA ALA A 21 5.72 -2.68 -2.93
C ALA A 21 6.71 -3.71 -3.49
N THR A 22 7.07 -3.56 -4.77
CA THR A 22 8.06 -4.37 -5.48
C THR A 22 9.25 -3.51 -5.85
N TYR A 23 10.45 -3.97 -5.51
CA TYR A 23 11.72 -3.30 -5.79
C TYR A 23 12.65 -4.21 -6.58
N VAL A 24 13.41 -3.62 -7.50
CA VAL A 24 14.53 -4.27 -8.18
C VAL A 24 15.83 -3.67 -7.64
N TYR A 25 16.74 -4.54 -7.22
CA TYR A 25 18.06 -4.17 -6.73
C TYR A 25 19.10 -4.53 -7.79
N SER A 26 19.85 -3.54 -8.24
CA SER A 26 20.90 -3.71 -9.25
C SER A 26 22.28 -3.63 -8.62
N TYR A 27 23.20 -4.46 -9.12
CA TYR A 27 24.59 -4.53 -8.67
C TYR A 27 25.50 -4.58 -9.90
N THR A 28 26.51 -3.72 -9.93
CA THR A 28 27.53 -3.69 -10.98
C THR A 28 28.65 -4.64 -10.56
N LEU A 29 28.82 -5.69 -11.35
CA LEU A 29 29.84 -6.71 -11.10
C LEU A 29 31.16 -6.27 -11.74
N ASP A 30 31.91 -5.40 -11.06
CA ASP A 30 33.29 -5.08 -11.45
C ASP A 30 34.26 -6.09 -10.83
N LYS A 31 35.16 -6.61 -11.67
CA LYS A 31 36.07 -7.75 -11.39
C LYS A 31 36.98 -7.56 -10.16
N ASP A 32 37.12 -6.34 -9.67
CA ASP A 32 37.99 -5.97 -8.54
C ASP A 32 37.23 -5.78 -7.20
N ASN A 33 35.89 -5.75 -7.19
CA ASN A 33 35.09 -5.42 -5.99
C ASN A 33 34.13 -6.54 -5.54
N ILE A 34 34.12 -7.69 -6.21
CA ILE A 34 33.27 -8.80 -5.81
C ILE A 34 34.01 -9.56 -4.70
N ASN A 35 33.59 -9.31 -3.46
CA ASN A 35 33.93 -10.20 -2.36
C ASN A 35 33.12 -11.49 -2.59
N ASP A 36 33.70 -12.46 -3.32
CA ASP A 36 33.06 -13.68 -3.84
C ASP A 36 32.34 -14.57 -2.79
N ASN A 37 32.41 -14.22 -1.50
CA ASN A 37 31.94 -15.05 -0.40
C ASN A 37 30.74 -14.50 0.38
N GLU A 38 30.21 -13.31 0.06
CA GLU A 38 29.08 -12.75 0.83
C GLU A 38 28.12 -11.93 -0.03
N PHE A 39 26.90 -12.44 -0.22
CA PHE A 39 25.80 -11.65 -0.79
C PHE A 39 25.32 -10.66 0.26
N ILE A 40 25.54 -9.36 0.02
CA ILE A 40 25.16 -8.29 0.95
C ILE A 40 23.94 -7.53 0.39
N PRO A 41 22.71 -7.85 0.83
CA PRO A 41 21.49 -7.33 0.20
C PRO A 41 21.32 -5.81 0.27
N PHE A 42 22.04 -5.14 1.17
CA PHE A 42 21.96 -3.70 1.38
C PHE A 42 23.02 -2.89 0.60
N LEU A 43 23.97 -3.54 -0.08
CA LEU A 43 25.00 -2.87 -0.90
C LEU A 43 24.63 -2.93 -2.39
N PHE A 44 23.56 -2.23 -2.75
CA PHE A 44 23.07 -2.13 -4.14
C PHE A 44 23.48 -0.78 -4.76
N ASP A 45 23.65 -0.74 -6.08
CA ASP A 45 23.93 0.51 -6.80
C ASP A 45 22.64 1.30 -7.04
N THR A 46 21.59 0.60 -7.46
CA THR A 46 20.27 1.18 -7.68
C THR A 46 19.19 0.36 -7.00
N ARG A 47 18.13 1.06 -6.59
CA ARG A 47 16.89 0.45 -6.10
C ARG A 47 15.74 1.08 -6.88
N ASP A 48 15.25 0.33 -7.86
CA ASP A 48 14.18 0.75 -8.74
C ASP A 48 12.83 0.29 -8.18
N HIS A 49 11.92 1.24 -8.00
CA HIS A 49 10.58 0.97 -7.52
C HIS A 49 9.66 0.64 -8.70
N ILE A 50 9.14 -0.59 -8.73
CA ILE A 50 8.42 -1.12 -9.91
C ILE A 50 6.91 -0.93 -9.76
N VAL A 51 6.37 -1.36 -8.62
CA VAL A 51 4.93 -1.29 -8.34
C VAL A 51 4.77 -0.98 -6.86
N SER A 52 3.85 -0.06 -6.55
CA SER A 52 3.28 0.07 -5.22
C SER A 52 1.77 -0.02 -5.30
N LYS A 53 1.18 -0.75 -4.37
CA LYS A 53 -0.26 -0.83 -4.14
C LYS A 53 -0.51 -0.61 -2.66
N GLU A 54 -1.47 0.23 -2.37
CA GLU A 54 -1.91 0.53 -1.02
C GLU A 54 -3.41 0.23 -0.93
N TYR A 55 -3.83 -0.48 0.11
CA TYR A 55 -5.21 -0.93 0.26
C TYR A 55 -5.56 -1.28 1.70
N LEU A 56 -6.84 -1.20 2.01
CA LEU A 56 -7.42 -1.84 3.20
C LEU A 56 -7.88 -3.25 2.86
N GLU A 57 -7.61 -4.21 3.73
CA GLU A 57 -8.16 -5.57 3.63
C GLU A 57 -8.99 -5.91 4.85
N CYS A 58 -10.22 -6.38 4.64
CA CYS A 58 -11.03 -6.90 5.74
C CYS A 58 -10.52 -8.28 6.16
N SER A 59 -10.18 -8.46 7.44
CA SER A 59 -9.67 -9.74 7.94
C SER A 59 -10.72 -10.86 7.97
N HIS A 60 -12.00 -10.52 7.83
CA HIS A 60 -13.11 -11.49 7.87
C HIS A 60 -13.54 -11.98 6.48
N CYS A 61 -13.66 -11.07 5.50
CA CYS A 61 -14.15 -11.42 4.16
C CYS A 61 -13.11 -11.22 3.05
N SER A 62 -11.88 -10.81 3.39
CA SER A 62 -10.77 -10.58 2.47
C SER A 62 -11.04 -9.56 1.36
N SER A 63 -12.10 -8.76 1.48
CA SER A 63 -12.38 -7.66 0.55
C SER A 63 -11.27 -6.62 0.65
N LYS A 64 -10.78 -6.18 -0.52
CA LYS A 64 -9.69 -5.20 -0.65
C LYS A 64 -10.24 -3.89 -1.18
N PHE A 65 -9.89 -2.78 -0.54
CA PHE A 65 -10.29 -1.43 -0.91
C PHE A 65 -9.01 -0.63 -1.19
N TYR A 66 -8.70 -0.39 -2.46
CA TYR A 66 -7.47 0.29 -2.87
C TYR A 66 -7.53 1.79 -2.55
N CYS A 67 -6.43 2.33 -2.01
CA CYS A 67 -6.33 3.73 -1.60
C CYS A 67 -4.89 4.17 -1.48
N ASP A 68 -4.63 5.46 -1.70
CA ASP A 68 -3.31 6.06 -1.49
C ASP A 68 -3.23 6.66 -0.07
N PHE A 69 -2.40 6.06 0.79
CA PHE A 69 -2.15 6.51 2.16
C PHE A 69 -1.33 7.81 2.22
N ASN A 70 -0.65 8.19 1.15
CA ASN A 70 0.32 9.28 1.09
C ASN A 70 -0.29 10.67 0.80
N THR A 71 -1.61 10.84 0.92
CA THR A 71 -2.20 12.19 0.85
C THR A 71 -2.00 12.95 2.17
N PHE A 72 -0.87 13.68 2.20
CA PHE A 72 -0.50 14.78 3.11
C PHE A 72 -0.05 14.42 4.55
N ASP A 73 1.26 14.22 4.68
CA ASP A 73 2.16 14.58 5.78
C ASP A 73 1.98 14.08 7.23
N LYS A 74 0.88 13.42 7.65
CA LYS A 74 0.76 12.95 9.05
C LYS A 74 0.01 11.64 9.21
N GLY A 75 0.54 10.58 8.60
CA GLY A 75 0.03 9.21 8.76
C GLY A 75 -1.26 8.95 8.00
N VAL A 76 -1.82 7.76 8.20
CA VAL A 76 -3.00 7.29 7.46
C VAL A 76 -4.22 8.14 7.81
N ASN A 77 -4.67 8.98 6.89
CA ASN A 77 -5.84 9.84 7.10
C ASN A 77 -7.15 9.02 6.98
N MET A 78 -7.92 8.97 8.07
CA MET A 78 -9.17 8.21 8.18
C MET A 78 -10.22 8.60 7.12
N THR A 79 -10.21 9.85 6.63
CA THR A 79 -11.10 10.29 5.55
C THR A 79 -10.76 9.62 4.23
N ILE A 80 -9.49 9.37 3.93
CA ILE A 80 -9.06 8.60 2.74
C ILE A 80 -9.59 7.17 2.86
N LEU A 81 -9.40 6.55 4.02
CA LEU A 81 -9.85 5.19 4.30
C LEU A 81 -11.37 5.04 4.11
N GLN A 82 -12.13 6.00 4.62
CA GLN A 82 -13.58 6.05 4.44
C GLN A 82 -13.98 6.24 2.98
N LYS A 83 -13.26 7.10 2.23
CA LYS A 83 -13.51 7.31 0.80
C LYS A 83 -13.23 6.05 -0.01
N ALA A 84 -12.15 5.33 0.26
CA ALA A 84 -11.80 4.09 -0.43
C ALA A 84 -12.91 3.04 -0.29
N ILE A 85 -13.41 2.86 0.94
CA ILE A 85 -14.51 1.94 1.26
C ILE A 85 -15.82 2.33 0.55
N ARG A 86 -16.07 3.63 0.37
CA ARG A 86 -17.29 4.14 -0.29
C ARG A 86 -17.18 4.14 -1.81
N GLY A 87 -16.01 4.50 -2.34
CA GLY A 87 -15.73 4.61 -3.78
C GLY A 87 -15.93 3.30 -4.53
N ASP A 88 -15.55 2.17 -3.91
CA ASP A 88 -15.76 0.81 -4.44
C ASP A 88 -17.24 0.43 -4.65
N LYS A 89 -18.19 1.21 -4.14
CA LYS A 89 -19.64 1.01 -4.35
C LYS A 89 -20.26 1.95 -5.39
N THR A 90 -19.48 2.85 -5.98
CA THR A 90 -20.00 3.86 -6.92
C THR A 90 -19.59 3.51 -8.35
N GLU A 91 -20.52 2.93 -9.12
CA GLU A 91 -20.38 2.77 -10.58
C GLU A 91 -20.48 4.12 -11.33
N SER A 92 -20.84 5.21 -10.63
CA SER A 92 -20.77 6.58 -11.15
C SER A 92 -20.48 7.58 -10.01
N PRO A 93 -19.32 8.24 -9.99
CA PRO A 93 -19.10 9.34 -9.07
C PRO A 93 -19.92 10.55 -9.55
N GLU A 94 -20.93 10.95 -8.79
CA GLU A 94 -21.57 12.26 -8.99
C GLU A 94 -20.56 13.35 -8.61
N PHE A 95 -20.06 14.04 -9.62
CA PHE A 95 -19.27 15.26 -9.46
C PHE A 95 -20.18 16.37 -8.94
N LEU A 96 -20.17 16.59 -7.63
CA LEU A 96 -20.71 17.82 -7.04
C LEU A 96 -19.59 18.85 -7.00
N GLY A 97 -19.53 19.65 -8.07
CA GLY A 97 -18.74 20.88 -8.14
C GLY A 97 -19.32 21.99 -7.28
#